data_AF-A0A832JU08-F1
#
_entry.id   AF-A0A832JU08-F1
#
_cell.length_a   1.000
_cell.length_b   1.000
_cell.length_c   1.000
_cell.angle_alpha   90.00
_cell.angle_beta   90.00
_cell.angle_gamma   90.00
#
_symmetry.space_group_name_H-M   'P 1'
#
loop_
_entity.id
_entity.type
_entity.pdbx_description
1 polymer ?
#
loop_
_entity_poly.entity_id
_entity_poly.type
_entity_poly.pdbx_seq_one_letter_code
_entity_poly.pdbx_strand_id
1 'polypeptide(L)' 'MRPEEVRELLERYRITLNELPRILVSDPVVRELGANPGDVLRITRPSPTAGVATYYRLVVREE' A
#
# COMPACT_ATOMS: atom_id res chain seq x y z
N MET A 1 3.30 -6.01 3.16
CA MET A 1 3.05 -7.28 2.41
C MET A 1 4.38 -7.98 2.23
N ARG A 2 4.40 -9.30 2.01
CA ARG A 2 5.66 -9.98 1.69
C ARG A 2 6.15 -9.58 0.29
N PRO A 3 7.46 -9.58 0.02
CA PRO A 3 8.02 -9.18 -1.27
C PRO A 3 7.41 -9.94 -2.47
N GLU A 4 7.08 -11.23 -2.29
CA GLU A 4 6.47 -12.07 -3.32
C GLU A 4 5.07 -11.59 -3.69
N GLU A 5 4.25 -11.26 -2.69
CA GLU A 5 2.88 -10.77 -2.89
C GLU A 5 2.86 -9.41 -3.58
N VAL A 6 3.88 -8.57 -3.32
CA VAL A 6 4.05 -7.29 -4.01
C VAL A 6 4.42 -7.50 -5.47
N ARG A 7 5.29 -8.46 -5.79
CA ARG A 7 5.61 -8.77 -7.19
C ARG A 7 4.39 -9.26 -7.96
N GLU A 8 3.64 -10.21 -7.40
CA GLU A 8 2.40 -10.70 -8.01
C GLU A 8 1.38 -9.58 -8.25
N LEU A 9 1.27 -8.63 -7.31
CA LEU A 9 0.40 -7.46 -7.43
C LEU A 9 0.81 -6.60 -8.64
N LEU A 10 2.09 -6.24 -8.72
CA LEU A 10 2.64 -5.38 -9.77
C LEU A 10 2.47 -6.04 -11.14
N GLU A 11 2.72 -7.36 -11.24
CA GLU A 11 2.52 -8.12 -12.47
C GLU A 11 1.03 -8.20 -12.87
N ARG A 12 0.15 -8.47 -11.92
CA ARG A 12 -1.30 -8.57 -12.16
C ARG A 12 -1.87 -7.28 -12.72
N TYR A 13 -1.50 -6.15 -12.14
CA TYR A 13 -2.00 -4.85 -12.55
C TYR A 13 -1.15 -4.19 -13.64
N ARG A 14 0.01 -4.78 -13.99
CA ARG A 14 0.99 -4.23 -14.94
C ARG A 14 1.40 -2.80 -14.59
N ILE A 15 1.64 -2.56 -13.30
CA ILE A 15 2.05 -1.27 -12.76
C ILE A 15 3.43 -1.39 -12.10
N THR A 16 4.08 -0.26 -11.94
CA THR A 16 5.32 -0.07 -11.20
C THR A 16 5.04 0.39 -9.76
N LEU A 17 6.02 0.23 -8.87
CA LEU A 17 5.91 0.67 -7.48
C LEU A 17 5.55 2.15 -7.34
N ASN A 18 6.06 2.99 -8.23
CA ASN A 18 5.84 4.44 -8.19
C ASN A 18 4.42 4.86 -8.59
N GLU A 19 3.67 3.99 -9.27
CA GLU A 19 2.28 4.23 -9.67
C GLU A 19 1.29 3.91 -8.55
N LEU A 20 1.76 3.27 -7.46
CA LEU A 20 0.94 3.08 -6.27
C LEU A 20 0.74 4.42 -5.55
N PRO A 21 -0.48 4.70 -5.05
CA PRO A 21 -0.72 5.86 -4.20
C PRO A 21 0.22 5.86 -3.00
N ARG A 22 0.86 7.00 -2.76
CA ARG A 22 1.87 7.15 -1.72
C ARG A 22 1.23 7.42 -0.35
N ILE A 23 1.89 6.98 0.71
CA ILE A 23 1.58 7.33 2.09
C ILE A 23 2.86 7.71 2.81
N LEU A 24 2.83 8.79 3.60
CA LEU A 24 4.02 9.27 4.29
C LEU A 24 4.34 8.37 5.48
N VAL A 25 5.62 8.19 5.76
CA VAL A 25 6.10 7.55 6.99
C VAL A 25 5.67 8.30 8.26
N SER A 26 5.34 9.59 8.14
CA SER A 26 4.81 10.42 9.23
C SER A 26 3.34 10.14 9.56
N ASP A 27 2.61 9.39 8.72
CA ASP A 27 1.22 9.04 8.98
C ASP A 27 1.11 8.16 10.25
N PRO A 28 0.18 8.47 11.19
CA PRO A 28 0.02 7.72 12.43
C PRO A 28 -0.18 6.22 12.21
N VAL A 29 -0.92 5.83 11.17
CA VAL A 29 -1.21 4.41 10.87
C VAL A 29 0.05 3.69 10.43
N VAL A 30 0.91 4.35 9.64
CA VAL A 30 2.18 3.79 9.18
C VAL A 30 3.15 3.63 10.35
N ARG A 31 3.17 4.61 11.26
CA ARG A 31 4.00 4.58 12.47
C ARG A 31 3.56 3.48 13.43
N GLU A 32 2.26 3.30 13.63
CA GLU A 32 1.71 2.26 14.50
C GLU A 32 1.95 0.86 13.93
N LEU A 33 1.91 0.72 12.61
CA LEU A 33 2.25 -0.53 11.91
C LEU A 33 3.77 -0.79 11.82
N GLY A 34 4.62 0.20 12.12
CA GLY A 34 6.08 0.08 12.03
C GLY A 34 6.58 -0.16 10.60
N ALA A 35 5.84 0.29 9.59
CA ALA A 35 6.22 0.06 8.19
C ALA A 35 7.34 1.01 7.75
N ASN A 36 8.24 0.49 6.92
CA ASN A 36 9.39 1.23 6.42
C ASN A 36 9.13 1.83 5.04
N PRO A 37 9.85 2.90 4.67
CA PRO A 37 9.82 3.41 3.31
C PRO A 37 10.19 2.32 2.30
N GLY A 38 9.36 2.17 1.27
CA GLY A 38 9.44 1.07 0.30
C GLY A 38 8.44 -0.05 0.55
N ASP A 39 7.83 -0.12 1.73
CA ASP A 39 6.81 -1.12 2.02
C ASP A 39 5.47 -0.80 1.34
N VAL A 40 4.76 -1.85 0.92
CA VAL A 40 3.41 -1.76 0.39
C VAL A 40 2.39 -2.20 1.43
N LEU A 41 1.48 -1.30 1.76
CA LEU A 41 0.37 -1.52 2.67
C LEU A 41 -0.87 -1.96 1.89
N ARG A 42 -1.54 -2.99 2.40
CA ARG A 42 -2.86 -3.42 1.94
C ARG A 42 -3.92 -2.92 2.91
N ILE A 43 -4.81 -2.06 2.42
CA ILE A 43 -5.87 -1.43 3.19
C ILE A 43 -7.19 -2.06 2.75
N THR A 44 -7.83 -2.82 3.63
CA THR A 44 -9.18 -3.35 3.41
C THR A 44 -10.18 -2.50 4.17
N ARG A 45 -11.14 -1.90 3.48
CA ARG A 45 -12.20 -1.10 4.09
C ARG A 45 -13.59 -1.54 3.62
N PRO A 46 -14.63 -1.42 4.46
CA PRO A 46 -15.99 -1.61 4.00
C PRO A 46 -16.34 -0.55 2.95
N SER A 47 -16.95 -0.98 1.87
CA SER A 47 -17.43 -0.13 0.78
C SER A 47 -18.94 -0.29 0.66
N PRO A 48 -19.73 0.80 0.70
CA PRO A 48 -21.18 0.71 0.55
C PRO A 48 -21.64 0.06 -0.77
N THR A 49 -20.84 0.17 -1.83
CA THR A 49 -21.17 -0.35 -3.16
C THR A 49 -20.56 -1.72 -3.45
N ALA A 50 -19.34 -1.95 -2.97
CA ALA A 50 -18.56 -3.15 -3.29
C ALA A 50 -18.48 -4.16 -2.12
N GLY A 51 -19.11 -3.86 -0.98
CA GLY A 51 -18.98 -4.61 0.27
C GLY A 51 -17.62 -4.38 0.94
N VAL A 52 -16.54 -4.80 0.31
CA VAL A 52 -15.16 -4.60 0.78
C VAL A 52 -14.28 -4.09 -0.36
N ALA A 53 -13.61 -2.97 -0.15
CA ALA A 53 -12.63 -2.41 -1.07
C ALA A 53 -11.20 -2.64 -0.54
N THR A 54 -10.34 -3.17 -1.41
CA THR A 54 -8.91 -3.35 -1.12
C THR A 54 -8.10 -2.29 -1.86
N TYR A 55 -7.27 -1.55 -1.14
CA TYR A 55 -6.35 -0.54 -1.66
C TYR A 55 -4.91 -0.92 -1.35
N TYR A 56 -3.99 -0.55 -2.24
CA TYR A 56 -2.56 -0.74 -2.05
C TYR A 56 -1.88 0.63 -2.03
N ARG A 57 -1.01 0.89 -1.04
CA ARG A 57 -0.27 2.16 -0.92
C ARG A 57 1.21 1.91 -0.66
N LEU A 58 2.07 2.73 -1.25
CA LEU A 58 3.52 2.69 -1.05
C LEU A 58 3.93 3.67 0.06
N VAL A 59 4.66 3.19 1.06
CA VAL A 59 5.24 4.05 2.10
C VAL A 59 6.43 4.81 1.55
N VAL A 60 6.42 6.13 1.68
CA VAL A 60 7.50 7.02 1.25
C VAL A 60 7.97 7.92 2.40
N ARG A 61 9.21 8.39 2.33
CA ARG A 61 9.68 9.47 3.20
C ARG A 61 9.19 10.82 2.66
N GLU A 62 9.00 11.77 3.56
CA GLU A 62 8.89 13.18 3.19
C GLU A 62 10.23 13.60 2.56
N GLU A 63 10.19 14.17 1.36
CA GLU A 63 11.34 14.81 0.70
C GLU A 63 11.47 16.26 1.15
#